data_AF-A0A662SSJ3-F1
#
_entry.id   AF-A0A662SSJ3-F1
#
_cell.length_a   1.000
_cell.length_b   1.000
_cell.length_c   1.000
_cell.angle_alpha   90.00
_cell.angle_beta   90.00
_cell.angle_gamma   90.00
#
_symmetry.space_group_name_H-M   'P 1'
#
loop_
_entity.id
_entity.type
_entity.pdbx_description
1 polymer ?
#
loop_
_entity_poly.entity_id
_entity_poly.type
_entity_poly.pdbx_seq_one_letter_code
_entity_poly.pdbx_strand_id
1 'polypeptide(L)' 'MSEKPSGISAGIKAVFSGLRLIAEDDQEALRIGAKMWDALYAYFMLKDLEEKHAKELFKMDRISRLKFLREKVQSSLPK' A
#
# COMPACT_ATOMS: atom_id res chain seq x y z
N MET A 1 20.08 -10.19 19.56
CA MET A 1 19.03 -9.27 20.06
C MET A 1 17.95 -9.22 19.00
N SER A 2 16.72 -9.66 19.30
CA SER A 2 15.61 -9.53 18.36
C SER A 2 15.19 -8.07 18.35
N GLU A 3 15.38 -7.36 17.24
CA GLU A 3 14.91 -5.99 17.07
C GLU A 3 13.39 -5.95 17.32
N LYS A 4 12.96 -5.08 18.24
CA LYS A 4 11.54 -4.80 18.42
C LYS A 4 11.01 -4.21 17.11
N PRO A 5 9.95 -4.79 16.51
CA PRO A 5 9.39 -4.25 15.29
C PRO A 5 8.92 -2.81 15.54
N SER A 6 9.18 -1.92 14.58
CA SER A 6 8.65 -0.56 14.56
C SER A 6 7.13 -0.58 14.70
N GLY A 7 6.51 0.54 15.16
CA GLY A 7 5.07 0.61 15.36
C GLY A 7 4.25 0.24 14.10
N ILE A 8 4.75 0.58 12.91
CA ILE A 8 4.13 0.21 11.61
C ILE A 8 4.22 -1.30 11.36
N SER A 9 5.40 -1.90 11.57
CA SER A 9 5.60 -3.36 11.42
C SER A 9 4.73 -4.15 12.40
N ALA A 10 4.61 -3.68 13.64
CA ALA A 10 3.73 -4.26 14.65
C ALA A 10 2.25 -4.18 14.23
N GLY A 11 1.80 -3.04 13.70
CA GLY A 11 0.44 -2.85 13.22
C GLY A 11 0.09 -3.77 12.05
N ILE A 12 0.95 -3.84 11.03
CA ILE A 12 0.77 -4.76 9.89
C ILE A 12 0.67 -6.19 10.40
N LYS A 13 1.61 -6.61 11.25
CA LYS A 13 1.62 -7.97 11.81
C LYS A 13 0.35 -8.27 12.60
N ALA A 14 -0.15 -7.33 13.40
CA ALA A 14 -1.39 -7.50 14.16
C ALA A 14 -2.59 -7.74 13.23
N VAL A 15 -2.70 -6.96 12.15
CA VAL A 15 -3.79 -7.08 11.18
C VAL A 15 -3.75 -8.43 10.45
N PHE A 16 -2.60 -8.83 9.90
CA PHE A 16 -2.48 -10.12 9.20
C PHE A 16 -2.63 -11.32 10.16
N SER A 17 -2.17 -11.20 11.40
CA SER A 17 -2.38 -12.25 12.41
C SER A 17 -3.86 -12.39 12.76
N GLY A 18 -4.58 -11.28 12.93
CA GLY A 18 -6.03 -11.27 13.16
C GLY A 18 -6.81 -11.84 11.98
N LEU A 19 -6.45 -11.45 10.74
CA LEU A 19 -7.06 -11.98 9.52
C LEU A 19 -7.03 -13.51 9.47
N ARG A 20 -5.88 -14.10 9.80
CA ARG A 20 -5.73 -15.56 9.83
C ARG A 20 -6.63 -16.26 10.85
N LEU A 21 -7.04 -15.55 11.92
CA LEU A 21 -7.91 -16.11 12.96
C LEU A 21 -9.40 -15.99 12.64
N ILE A 22 -9.78 -15.07 11.75
CA ILE A 22 -11.20 -14.81 11.41
C ILE A 22 -11.61 -15.32 10.03
N ALA A 23 -10.65 -15.62 9.15
CA ALA A 23 -10.92 -16.18 7.84
C ALA A 23 -11.49 -17.60 7.97
N GLU A 24 -12.38 -17.97 7.05
CA GLU A 24 -13.00 -19.29 7.01
C GLU A 24 -11.99 -20.39 6.72
N ASP A 25 -11.02 -20.09 5.85
CA ASP A 25 -9.92 -20.98 5.49
C ASP A 25 -8.65 -20.19 5.09
N ASP A 26 -7.58 -20.95 4.83
CA ASP A 26 -6.29 -20.36 4.44
C ASP A 26 -6.35 -19.66 3.07
N GLN A 27 -7.23 -20.09 2.16
CA GLN A 27 -7.34 -19.47 0.83
C GLN A 27 -7.99 -18.08 0.92
N GLU A 28 -9.01 -17.94 1.76
CA GLU A 28 -9.62 -16.64 2.04
C GLU A 28 -8.62 -15.70 2.72
N ALA A 29 -7.88 -16.20 3.72
CA ALA A 29 -6.84 -15.43 4.39
C ALA A 29 -5.78 -14.92 3.40
N LEU A 30 -5.33 -15.77 2.47
CA LEU A 30 -4.37 -15.40 1.43
C LEU A 30 -4.94 -14.36 0.46
N ARG A 31 -6.17 -14.55 -0.03
CA ARG A 31 -6.81 -13.65 -0.99
C ARG A 31 -7.01 -12.24 -0.41
N ILE A 32 -7.55 -12.16 0.81
CA ILE A 32 -7.75 -10.88 1.50
C ILE A 32 -6.40 -10.27 1.84
N GLY A 33 -5.48 -11.07 2.38
CA GLY A 33 -4.14 -10.62 2.76
C GLY A 33 -3.35 -10.06 1.59
N ALA A 34 -3.38 -10.72 0.43
CA ALA A 34 -2.75 -10.23 -0.79
C ALA A 34 -3.32 -8.86 -1.20
N LYS A 35 -4.65 -8.70 -1.16
CA LYS A 35 -5.29 -7.43 -1.50
C LYS A 35 -4.89 -6.30 -0.55
N MET A 36 -4.78 -6.60 0.74
CA MET A 36 -4.32 -5.64 1.75
C MET A 36 -2.85 -5.27 1.53
N TRP A 37 -2.01 -6.25 1.22
CA TRP A 37 -0.61 -6.02 0.87
C TRP A 37 -0.45 -5.12 -0.36
N ASP A 38 -1.20 -5.39 -1.44
CA ASP A 38 -1.19 -4.58 -2.66
C ASP A 38 -1.58 -3.12 -2.38
N ALA A 39 -2.60 -2.90 -1.54
CA ALA A 39 -3.02 -1.56 -1.16
C ALA A 39 -1.93 -0.82 -0.36
N LEU A 40 -1.26 -1.53 0.54
CA LEU A 40 -0.17 -0.99 1.37
C LEU A 40 1.04 -0.64 0.49
N TYR A 41 1.39 -1.53 -0.42
CA TYR A 41 2.47 -1.31 -1.39
C TYR A 41 2.18 -0.13 -2.31
N ALA A 42 0.96 -0.05 -2.86
CA ALA A 42 0.52 1.08 -3.69
C ALA A 42 0.59 2.42 -2.93
N TYR A 43 0.30 2.44 -1.63
CA TYR A 43 0.41 3.65 -0.80
C TYR A 43 1.87 4.12 -0.67
N PHE A 44 2.81 3.22 -0.37
CA PHE A 44 4.21 3.61 -0.27
C PHE A 44 4.79 4.03 -1.62
N MET A 45 4.43 3.31 -2.69
CA MET A 45 4.79 3.73 -4.05
C MET A 45 4.22 5.10 -4.42
N LEU A 46 2.99 5.39 -4.00
CA LEU A 46 2.38 6.71 -4.17
C LEU A 46 3.23 7.79 -3.49
N LYS A 47 3.72 7.56 -2.26
CA LYS A 47 4.57 8.51 -1.54
C LYS A 47 5.86 8.83 -2.30
N ASP A 48 6.52 7.80 -2.82
CA ASP A 48 7.72 7.99 -3.64
C ASP A 48 7.42 8.77 -4.92
N LEU A 49 6.27 8.52 -5.56
CA LEU A 49 5.83 9.25 -6.76
C LEU A 49 5.49 10.71 -6.45
N GLU A 50 4.86 10.99 -5.30
CA GLU A 50 4.57 12.36 -4.85
C GLU A 50 5.85 13.17 -4.69
N GLU A 51 6.89 12.57 -4.10
CA GLU A 51 8.19 13.22 -3.93
C GLU A 51 8.90 13.43 -5.28
N LYS A 52 8.97 12.40 -6.12
CA LYS A 52 9.61 12.46 -7.45
C LYS A 52 8.97 13.49 -8.38
N HIS A 53 7.65 13.64 -8.32
CA HIS A 53 6.89 14.53 -9.20
C HIS A 53 6.43 15.83 -8.52
N ALA A 54 6.96 16.19 -7.35
CA ALA A 54 6.47 17.31 -6.55
C ALA A 54 6.29 18.63 -7.33
N LYS A 55 7.24 18.97 -8.21
CA LYS A 55 7.19 20.19 -9.06
C LYS A 55 6.10 20.16 -10.13
N GLU A 56 5.83 18.98 -10.69
CA GLU A 56 4.80 18.76 -11.70
C GLU A 56 3.42 18.79 -11.03
N LEU A 57 3.29 18.10 -9.90
CA LEU A 57 2.07 18.04 -9.10
C LEU A 57 1.65 19.41 -8.54
N PHE A 58 2.60 20.28 -8.21
CA PHE A 58 2.32 21.62 -7.71
C PHE A 58 1.55 22.49 -8.73
N LYS A 59 1.72 22.22 -10.02
CA LYS A 59 1.07 22.98 -11.11
C LYS A 59 -0.31 22.42 -11.49
N MET A 60 -0.70 21.28 -10.93
CA MET A 60 -1.93 20.58 -11.29
C MET A 60 -3.07 20.93 -10.33
N ASP A 61 -4.29 21.01 -10.87
CA ASP A 61 -5.49 20.99 -10.03
C ASP A 61 -5.67 19.61 -9.35
N ARG A 62 -6.57 19.56 -8.37
CA ARG A 62 -6.80 18.35 -7.56
C ARG A 62 -7.22 17.13 -8.39
N ILE A 63 -8.05 17.30 -9.42
CA ILE A 63 -8.57 16.20 -10.24
C ILE A 63 -7.46 15.68 -11.15
N SER A 64 -6.74 16.59 -11.81
CA SER A 64 -5.61 16.27 -12.68
C SER A 64 -4.49 15.56 -11.91
N ARG A 65 -4.18 16.04 -10.70
CA ARG A 65 -3.20 15.41 -9.80
C ARG A 65 -3.58 13.99 -9.44
N LEU A 66 -4.84 13.74 -9.09
CA LEU A 66 -5.31 12.40 -8.74
C LEU A 66 -5.22 11.44 -9.93
N LYS A 67 -5.63 11.90 -11.12
CA LYS A 67 -5.55 11.10 -12.35
C LYS A 67 -4.10 10.71 -12.67
N PHE A 68 -3.20 11.69 -12.66
CA PHE A 68 -1.77 11.49 -12.90
C PHE A 68 -1.17 10.45 -11.95
N LEU A 69 -1.39 10.63 -10.64
CA LEU A 69 -0.85 9.72 -9.62
C LEU A 69 -1.42 8.31 -9.76
N ARG A 70 -2.71 8.18 -10.08
CA ARG A 70 -3.36 6.88 -10.30
C ARG A 70 -2.74 6.13 -11.48
N GLU A 71 -2.54 6.81 -12.60
CA GLU A 71 -1.91 6.24 -13.79
C GLU A 71 -0.47 5.79 -13.51
N LYS A 72 0.30 6.62 -12.78
CA LYS A 72 1.68 6.29 -12.40
C LYS A 72 1.78 5.09 -11.45
N VAL A 73 0.88 4.99 -10.47
CA VAL A 73 0.84 3.82 -9.57
C VAL A 73 0.48 2.57 -10.39
N GLN A 74 -0.57 2.63 -11.21
CA GLN A 74 -1.00 1.48 -12.02
C GLN A 74 0.07 0.99 -13.01
N SER A 75 0.84 1.91 -13.60
CA SER A 75 1.94 1.54 -14.51
C SER A 75 3.13 0.91 -13.79
N SER A 76 3.26 1.15 -12.48
CA SER A 76 4.42 0.76 -11.68
C SER A 76 4.14 -0.46 -10.80
N LEU A 77 2.88 -0.90 -10.69
CA LEU A 77 2.53 -2.13 -10.00
C LEU A 77 3.05 -3.36 -10.77
N PRO A 78 3.66 -4.34 -10.09
CA PRO A 78 4.00 -5.61 -10.71
C PRO A 78 2.71 -6.30 -11.21
N LYS A 79 2.80 -6.94 -12.38
CA LYS A 79 1.69 -7.66 -13.03
C LYS A 79 1.76 -9.15 -12.74
#